data_AF-A0A2D8MIG3-F1
#
_entry.id   AF-A0A2D8MIG3-F1
#
_cell.length_a   1.000
_cell.length_b   1.000
_cell.length_c   1.000
_cell.angle_alpha   90.00
_cell.angle_beta   90.00
_cell.angle_gamma   90.00
#
_symmetry.space_group_name_H-M   'P 1'
#
loop_
_entity.id
_entity.type
_entity.pdbx_description
1 polymer ?
#
loop_
_entity_poly.entity_id
_entity_poly.type
_entity_poly.pdbx_seq_one_letter_code
_entity_poly.pdbx_strand_id
1 'polypeptide(L)' 'MIVVQHNDGFAVVELLGSEGELQIGDDVKGDWDALGGEPIFKDDDEHDAYFQGNWGSSALAVEIARSAGGG' A
#
# COMPACT_ATOMS: atom_id res chain seq x y z
N MET A 1 -7.36 -0.08 0.76
CA MET A 1 -6.21 -0.66 1.50
C MET A 1 -5.60 -1.78 0.68
N ILE A 2 -4.30 -1.70 0.42
CA ILE A 2 -3.47 -2.71 -0.23
C ILE A 2 -2.23 -3.01 0.63
N VAL A 3 -1.62 -4.18 0.39
CA VAL A 3 -0.34 -4.56 0.99
C VAL A 3 0.66 -4.73 -0.13
N VAL A 4 1.75 -3.97 -0.07
CA VAL A 4 2.82 -4.00 -1.08
C VAL A 4 4.04 -4.69 -0.48
N GLN A 5 4.53 -5.73 -1.15
CA GLN A 5 5.82 -6.33 -0.81
C GLN A 5 6.95 -5.49 -1.42
N HIS A 6 7.95 -5.16 -0.61
CA HIS A 6 9.17 -4.48 -1.05
C HIS A 6 10.41 -5.12 -0.40
N ASN A 7 11.59 -4.57 -0.66
CA ASN A 7 12.86 -5.17 -0.26
C ASN A 7 13.00 -5.35 1.26
N ASP A 8 12.41 -4.45 2.05
CA ASP A 8 12.58 -4.41 3.50
C ASP A 8 11.36 -4.94 4.27
N GLY A 9 10.32 -5.42 3.55
CA GLY A 9 9.16 -6.06 4.14
C GLY A 9 7.87 -5.77 3.38
N PHE A 10 6.86 -5.29 4.11
CA PHE A 10 5.51 -5.08 3.60
C PHE A 10 4.99 -3.71 4.02
N ALA A 11 4.65 -2.87 3.06
CA ALA A 11 3.98 -1.60 3.28
C ALA A 11 2.46 -1.79 3.27
N VAL A 12 1.74 -1.15 4.19
CA VAL A 12 0.28 -1.04 4.13
C VAL A 12 -0.07 0.34 3.62
N VAL A 13 -0.83 0.39 2.53
CA VAL A 13 -1.14 1.62 1.82
C VAL A 13 -2.64 1.71 1.58
N GLU A 14 -3.21 2.88 1.84
CA GLU A 14 -4.58 3.21 1.52
C GLU A 14 -4.63 4.02 0.22
N LEU A 15 -5.35 3.53 -0.79
CA LEU A 15 -5.58 4.30 -2.00
C LEU A 15 -6.70 5.29 -1.74
N LEU A 16 -6.55 6.52 -2.23
CA LEU A 16 -7.52 7.59 -2.06
C LEU A 16 -8.21 7.84 -3.41
N GLY A 17 -9.47 7.43 -3.54
CA GLY A 17 -10.26 7.66 -4.77
C GLY A 17 -9.98 6.71 -5.94
N SER A 18 -9.00 5.81 -5.80
CA SER A 18 -8.66 4.73 -6.73
C SER A 18 -8.87 3.34 -6.11
N GLU A 19 -9.83 3.21 -5.19
CA GLU A 19 -10.08 1.95 -4.50
C GLU A 19 -10.53 0.85 -5.47
N GLY A 20 -9.71 -0.20 -5.60
CA GLY A 20 -10.01 -1.36 -6.45
C GLY A 20 -9.42 -1.31 -7.86
N GLU A 21 -8.69 -0.26 -8.22
CA GLU A 21 -7.95 -0.18 -9.50
C GLU A 21 -6.71 -1.07 -9.51
N LEU A 22 -6.13 -1.30 -8.33
CA LEU A 22 -5.00 -2.21 -8.14
C LEU A 22 -5.46 -3.62 -7.75
N GLN A 23 -4.84 -4.61 -8.36
CA GLN A 23 -5.10 -6.03 -8.17
C GLN A 23 -3.91 -6.74 -7.53
N ILE A 24 -4.16 -7.89 -6.92
CA ILE A 24 -3.09 -8.73 -6.39
C ILE A 24 -2.19 -9.19 -7.54
N GLY A 25 -0.89 -8.94 -7.41
CA GLY A 25 0.12 -9.26 -8.41
C GLY A 25 0.49 -8.09 -9.33
N ASP A 26 -0.17 -6.94 -9.20
CA ASP A 26 0.29 -5.72 -9.86
C ASP A 26 1.62 -5.25 -9.27
N ASP A 27 2.56 -4.87 -10.15
CA ASP A 27 3.81 -4.22 -9.76
C ASP A 27 3.58 -2.72 -9.63
N VAL A 28 3.92 -2.16 -8.47
CA VAL A 28 3.77 -0.74 -8.17
C VAL A 28 5.09 -0.14 -7.70
N LYS A 29 5.25 1.17 -7.91
CA LYS A 29 6.40 1.95 -7.44
C LYS A 29 5.92 3.02 -6.47
N GLY A 30 6.74 3.33 -5.47
CA GLY A 30 6.44 4.35 -4.48
C GLY A 30 7.63 4.52 -3.53
N ASP A 31 7.61 5.58 -2.73
CA ASP A 31 8.55 5.75 -1.63
C ASP A 31 8.03 4.99 -0.41
N TRP A 32 8.50 3.74 -0.24
CA TRP A 32 8.06 2.88 0.87
C TRP A 32 8.59 3.31 2.23
N ASP A 33 9.58 4.22 2.28
CA ASP A 33 10.12 4.75 3.53
C ASP A 33 9.36 6.00 4.00
N ALA A 34 8.52 6.57 3.15
CA ALA A 34 7.69 7.71 3.50
C ALA A 34 6.53 7.32 4.44
N LEU A 35 6.15 8.26 5.30
CA LEU A 35 4.95 8.18 6.14
C LEU A 35 4.00 9.30 5.73
N GLY A 36 2.74 8.98 5.49
CA GLY A 36 1.71 9.95 5.10
C GLY A 36 1.31 9.85 3.62
N GLY A 37 0.95 10.99 3.02
CA GLY A 37 0.34 11.05 1.69
C GLY A 37 1.36 11.18 0.57
N GLU A 38 1.96 10.07 0.16
CA GLU A 38 2.81 10.01 -1.04
C GLU A 38 2.10 9.21 -2.15
N PRO A 39 2.32 9.53 -3.44
CA PRO A 39 1.71 8.79 -4.54
C PRO A 39 2.36 7.43 -4.75
N ILE A 40 1.59 6.50 -5.32
CA ILE A 40 2.11 5.26 -5.90
C ILE A 40 1.86 5.25 -7.41
N PHE A 41 2.70 4.53 -8.13
CA PHE A 41 2.68 4.49 -9.59
C PHE A 41 2.51 3.06 -10.09
N LYS A 42 1.57 2.84 -11.00
CA LYS A 42 1.41 1.59 -11.77
C LYS A 42 1.41 1.92 -13.26
N ASP A 43 2.30 1.32 -14.04
CA ASP A 43 2.35 1.51 -15.50
C ASP A 43 2.32 3.00 -15.96
N ASP A 44 2.99 3.87 -15.20
CA ASP A 44 3.03 5.34 -15.36
C ASP A 44 1.76 6.12 -14.94
N ASP A 45 0.71 5.43 -14.49
CA ASP A 45 -0.45 6.05 -13.83
C ASP A 45 -0.14 6.35 -12.36
N GLU A 46 -0.45 7.58 -11.94
CA GLU A 46 -0.28 8.07 -10.56
C GLU A 46 -1.57 7.86 -9.76
N HIS A 47 -1.44 7.26 -8.57
CA HIS A 47 -2.54 7.06 -7.64
C HIS A 47 -2.21 7.73 -6.31
N ASP A 48 -3.12 8.59 -5.85
CA ASP A 48 -3.04 9.18 -4.52
C ASP A 48 -3.14 8.08 -3.46
N ALA A 49 -2.20 8.08 -2.53
CA ALA A 49 -2.12 7.03 -1.53
C ALA A 49 -1.69 7.58 -0.16
N TYR A 50 -2.02 6.83 0.89
CA TYR A 50 -1.63 7.13 2.26
C TYR A 50 -0.92 5.93 2.89
N PHE A 51 0.32 6.16 3.29
CA PHE A 51 1.23 5.16 3.83
C PHE A 51 1.03 5.03 5.34
N GLN A 52 0.55 3.85 5.76
CA GLN A 52 0.28 3.53 7.16
C GLN A 52 1.52 3.01 7.90
N GLY A 53 2.56 2.60 7.15
CA GLY A 53 3.84 2.13 7.68
C GLY A 53 4.35 0.83 7.05
N ASN A 54 5.37 0.25 7.69
CA ASN A 54 6.04 -0.97 7.25
C ASN A 54 6.03 -2.07 8.32
N TRP A 55 5.88 -3.32 7.87
CA TRP A 55 5.89 -4.52 8.71
C TRP A 55 6.80 -5.60 8.13
N GLY A 56 7.51 -6.31 9.00
CA GLY A 56 8.40 -7.41 8.60
C GLY A 56 7.70 -8.72 8.25
N SER A 57 6.37 -8.79 8.28
CA SER A 57 5.59 -10.00 8.01
C SER A 57 4.33 -9.69 7.22
N SER A 58 4.09 -10.45 6.15
CA SER A 58 2.89 -10.33 5.32
C SER A 58 1.63 -10.60 6.11
N ALA A 59 1.64 -11.59 7.00
CA ALA A 59 0.48 -11.93 7.82
C ALA A 59 0.05 -10.75 8.70
N LEU A 60 1.03 -10.08 9.33
CA LEU A 60 0.77 -8.91 10.17
C LEU A 60 0.32 -7.71 9.34
N ALA A 61 0.97 -7.43 8.21
CA ALA A 61 0.56 -6.36 7.31
C ALA A 61 -0.87 -6.54 6.80
N VAL A 62 -1.25 -7.76 6.41
CA VAL A 62 -2.61 -8.10 5.97
C VAL A 62 -3.63 -7.96 7.11
N GLU A 63 -3.28 -8.37 8.33
CA GLU A 63 -4.14 -8.19 9.50
C GLU A 63 -4.40 -6.71 9.78
N ILE A 64 -3.37 -5.87 9.77
CA ILE A 64 -3.49 -4.42 9.94
C ILE A 64 -4.33 -3.81 8.82
N ALA A 65 -4.06 -4.17 7.56
CA ALA A 65 -4.82 -3.66 6.41
C ALA A 65 -6.32 -3.98 6.53
N ARG A 66 -6.66 -5.17 7.02
CA ARG A 66 -8.06 -5.58 7.27
C ARG A 66 -8.69 -4.85 8.45
N SER A 67 -7.95 -4.63 9.53
CA SER A 67 -8.45 -3.94 10.71
C SER A 67 -8.67 -2.45 10.47
N ALA A 68 -7.84 -1.81 9.67
CA ALA A 68 -7.91 -0.37 9.43
C ALA A 68 -8.90 0.00 8.31
N GLY A 69 -9.19 -0.90 7.36
CA GLY A 69 -10.21 -0.68 6.33
C GLY A 69 -11.66 -0.96 6.75
N GLY A 70 -11.92 -1.21 8.06
CA GLY A 70 -13.21 -1.68 8.58
C GLY A 70 -13.91 -0.73 9.56
N GLY A 71 -13.82 0.58 9.33
CA GLY A 71 -14.55 1.62 10.08
C GLY A 71 -15.91 1.95 9.47
#